data_AF-A0A7S1HKE9-F1
#
_entry.id   AF-A0A7S1HKE9-F1
#
_cell.length_a   1.000
_cell.length_b   1.000
_cell.length_c   1.000
_cell.angle_alpha   90.00
_cell.angle_beta   90.00
_cell.angle_gamma   90.00
#
_symmetry.space_group_name_H-M   'P 1'
#
loop_
_entity.id
_entity.type
_entity.pdbx_description
1 polymer ?
#
loop_
_entity_poly.entity_id
_entity_poly.type
_entity_poly.pdbx_seq_one_letter_code
_entity_poly.pdbx_strand_id
1 'polypeptide(L)'
;FGCLALSYVLHCNPTSIRLVGETPGIFEGISLSLREPGVQGLASGVLSQLAFRNKDNGERICNTPFILDHLASVVLDGLSSDHQAAATCAISNCAANSAELALKLLDVPGILEGILKLCSQQRGGEEGERDARTCVSA
;
A
#
# COMPACT_ATOMS: atom_id res chain seq x y z
N PHE A 1 -13.31 10.09 -5.71
CA PHE A 1 -12.64 11.36 -6.09
C PHE A 1 -11.65 11.87 -5.04
N GLY A 2 -11.93 11.80 -3.73
CA GLY A 2 -11.03 12.30 -2.68
C GLY A 2 -9.59 11.76 -2.73
N CYS A 3 -9.40 10.44 -2.82
CA CYS A 3 -8.06 9.84 -2.87
C CYS A 3 -7.25 10.25 -4.11
N LEU A 4 -7.89 10.49 -5.26
CA LEU A 4 -7.21 10.97 -6.46
C LEU A 4 -6.66 12.39 -6.25
N ALA A 5 -7.50 13.29 -5.71
CA ALA A 5 -7.10 14.66 -5.41
C ALA A 5 -5.99 14.70 -4.35
N LEU A 6 -6.12 13.89 -3.28
CA LEU A 6 -5.08 13.77 -2.25
C LEU A 6 -3.77 13.24 -2.83
N SER A 7 -3.81 12.18 -3.64
CA SER A 7 -2.61 11.64 -4.28
C SER A 7 -1.94 12.69 -5.16
N TYR A 8 -2.72 13.49 -5.91
CA TYR A 8 -2.16 14.57 -6.73
C TYR A 8 -1.50 15.66 -5.87
N VAL A 9 -2.17 16.10 -4.80
CA VAL A 9 -1.62 17.11 -3.87
C VAL A 9 -0.33 16.62 -3.22
N LEU A 10 -0.29 15.39 -2.72
CA LEU A 10 0.88 14.81 -2.08
C LEU A 10 2.04 14.63 -3.07
N HIS A 11 1.74 14.24 -4.31
CA HIS A 11 2.75 14.12 -5.36
C HIS A 11 3.33 15.48 -5.77
N CYS A 12 2.49 16.49 -6.01
CA CYS A 12 2.92 17.81 -6.43
C CYS A 12 3.55 18.62 -5.29
N ASN A 13 3.18 18.33 -4.04
CA ASN A 13 3.68 19.04 -2.87
C ASN A 13 3.98 18.09 -1.70
N PRO A 14 5.17 17.45 -1.70
CA PRO A 14 5.58 16.55 -0.61
C PRO A 14 5.62 17.23 0.77
N THR A 15 5.79 18.55 0.83
CA THR A 15 5.77 19.27 2.12
C THR A 15 4.38 19.25 2.77
N SER A 16 3.31 18.99 1.99
CA SER A 16 1.95 18.86 2.49
C SER A 16 1.67 17.51 3.17
N ILE A 17 2.56 16.53 3.09
CA ILE A 17 2.37 15.19 3.70
C ILE A 17 2.02 15.31 5.19
N ARG A 18 2.76 16.16 5.91
CA ARG A 18 2.52 16.38 7.35
C ARG A 18 1.18 17.05 7.59
N LEU A 19 0.88 18.13 6.87
CA LEU A 19 -0.38 18.87 7.02
C LEU A 19 -1.61 17.99 6.73
N VAL A 20 -1.55 17.19 5.67
CA VAL A 20 -2.62 16.25 5.33
C VAL A 20 -2.78 15.20 6.43
N GLY A 21 -1.69 14.61 6.92
CA GLY A 21 -1.75 13.66 8.03
C GLY A 21 -2.20 14.26 9.37
N GLU A 22 -2.07 15.57 9.55
CA GLU A 22 -2.59 16.32 10.70
C GLU A 22 -4.08 16.69 10.56
N THR A 23 -4.69 16.50 9.39
CA THR A 23 -6.10 16.82 9.16
C THR A 23 -6.99 15.84 9.95
N PRO A 24 -7.89 16.33 10.82
CA PRO A 24 -8.79 15.47 11.59
C PRO A 24 -9.66 14.59 10.69
N GLY A 25 -9.76 13.30 11.00
CA GLY A 25 -10.61 12.36 10.26
C GLY A 25 -10.02 11.86 8.94
N ILE A 26 -8.80 12.27 8.57
CA ILE A 26 -8.22 11.93 7.26
C ILE A 26 -8.02 10.42 7.10
N PHE A 27 -7.50 9.75 8.13
CA PHE A 27 -7.18 8.33 8.07
C PHE A 27 -8.46 7.48 8.11
N GLU A 28 -9.48 7.90 8.85
CA GLU A 28 -10.81 7.29 8.87
C GLU A 28 -11.47 7.39 7.48
N GLY A 29 -11.40 8.57 6.84
CA GLY A 29 -11.90 8.77 5.49
C GLY A 29 -11.19 7.91 4.45
N ILE A 30 -9.87 7.76 4.56
CA ILE A 30 -9.09 6.87 3.69
C ILE A 30 -9.41 5.39 4.00
N SER A 31 -9.59 5.03 5.26
CA SER A 31 -10.00 3.67 5.68
C SER A 31 -11.33 3.26 5.07
N LEU A 32 -12.31 4.16 5.04
CA LEU A 32 -13.58 3.93 4.32
C LEU A 32 -13.36 3.73 2.83
N SER A 33 -12.44 4.49 2.22
CA SER A 33 -12.13 4.37 0.79
C SER A 33 -11.42 3.04 0.44
N LEU A 34 -10.67 2.44 1.38
CA LEU A 34 -10.07 1.11 1.14
C LEU A 34 -11.11 0.00 0.96
N ARG A 35 -12.34 0.18 1.45
CA ARG A 35 -13.43 -0.81 1.33
C ARG A 35 -14.10 -0.79 -0.04
N GLU A 36 -13.83 0.23 -0.84
CA GLU A 36 -14.43 0.45 -2.14
C GLU A 36 -13.49 -0.08 -3.23
N PRO A 37 -13.80 -1.20 -3.91
CA PRO A 37 -12.84 -1.88 -4.78
C PRO A 37 -12.32 -1.01 -5.94
N GLY A 38 -13.13 -0.06 -6.42
CA GLY A 38 -12.77 0.87 -7.49
C GLY A 38 -11.81 2.00 -7.08
N VAL A 39 -11.61 2.24 -5.78
CA VAL A 39 -10.70 3.29 -5.29
C VAL A 39 -9.65 2.79 -4.31
N GLN A 40 -9.70 1.52 -3.92
CA GLN A 40 -8.74 0.90 -2.98
C GLN A 40 -7.27 1.13 -3.38
N GLY A 41 -6.92 1.04 -4.68
CA GLY A 41 -5.55 1.26 -5.14
C GLY A 41 -5.08 2.70 -4.91
N LEU A 42 -5.96 3.67 -5.16
CA LEU A 42 -5.69 5.09 -4.88
C LEU A 42 -5.59 5.35 -3.37
N ALA A 43 -6.47 4.75 -2.57
CA ALA A 43 -6.44 4.87 -1.11
C ALA A 43 -5.14 4.31 -0.55
N SER A 44 -4.73 3.11 -0.97
CA SER A 44 -3.43 2.50 -0.63
C SER A 44 -2.27 3.37 -1.07
N GLY A 45 -2.32 3.93 -2.28
CA GLY A 45 -1.30 4.85 -2.79
C GLY A 45 -1.17 6.15 -1.96
N VAL A 46 -2.28 6.70 -1.49
CA VAL A 46 -2.29 7.85 -0.57
C VAL A 46 -1.66 7.48 0.77
N LEU A 47 -2.02 6.34 1.36
CA LEU A 47 -1.41 5.86 2.61
C LEU A 47 0.09 5.64 2.46
N SER A 48 0.52 5.08 1.33
CA SER A 48 1.94 4.92 1.02
C SER A 48 2.67 6.26 1.00
N GLN A 49 2.14 7.26 0.30
CA GLN A 49 2.72 8.60 0.26
C GLN A 49 2.74 9.28 1.63
N LEU A 50 1.67 9.12 2.42
CA LEU A 50 1.58 9.69 3.77
C LEU A 50 2.58 9.05 4.74
N ALA A 51 2.83 7.75 4.62
CA ALA A 51 3.77 7.01 5.47
C ALA A 51 5.24 7.23 5.07
N PHE A 52 5.52 7.60 3.82
CA PHE A 52 6.88 7.66 3.30
C PHE A 52 7.74 8.67 4.07
N ARG A 53 8.75 8.17 4.78
CA ARG A 53 9.68 8.96 5.62
C ARG A 53 8.97 9.86 6.64
N ASN A 54 7.77 9.48 7.07
CA ASN A 54 6.99 10.21 8.06
C ASN A 54 6.49 9.24 9.14
N LYS A 55 7.27 9.13 10.21
CA LYS A 55 7.00 8.23 11.33
C LYS A 55 5.65 8.50 11.98
N ASP A 56 5.32 9.76 12.25
CA ASP A 56 4.07 10.14 12.91
C ASP A 56 2.84 9.68 12.10
N ASN A 57 2.88 9.88 10.77
CA ASN A 57 1.83 9.38 9.89
C ASN A 57 1.80 7.85 9.84
N GLY A 58 2.96 7.18 9.78
CA GLY A 58 3.05 5.72 9.83
C GLY A 58 2.41 5.15 11.11
N GLU A 59 2.68 5.77 12.26
CA GLU A 59 2.06 5.38 13.54
C GLU A 59 0.55 5.59 13.52
N ARG A 60 0.08 6.73 13.02
CA ARG A 60 -1.37 7.01 12.89
C ARG A 60 -2.05 6.01 11.96
N ILE A 61 -1.45 5.68 10.82
CA ILE A 61 -1.96 4.68 9.89
C ILE A 61 -2.09 3.32 10.58
N CYS A 62 -1.04 2.86 11.26
CA CYS A 62 -1.04 1.58 11.96
C CYS A 62 -1.95 1.55 13.19
N ASN A 63 -2.27 2.69 13.78
CA ASN A 63 -3.15 2.81 14.95
C ASN A 63 -4.61 3.13 14.58
N THR A 64 -4.88 3.52 13.34
CA THR A 64 -6.25 3.77 12.88
C THR A 64 -6.96 2.44 12.66
N PRO A 65 -8.17 2.26 13.23
CA PRO A 65 -8.93 1.02 13.08
C PRO A 65 -9.10 0.58 11.63
N PHE A 66 -8.97 -0.72 11.40
CA PHE A 66 -9.22 -1.42 10.14
C PHE A 66 -8.29 -1.09 8.97
N ILE A 67 -7.42 -0.08 9.05
CA ILE A 67 -6.54 0.25 7.92
C ILE A 67 -5.63 -0.94 7.59
N LEU A 68 -5.01 -1.55 8.60
CA LEU A 68 -4.11 -2.67 8.38
C LEU A 68 -4.84 -3.91 7.88
N ASP A 69 -6.03 -4.20 8.41
CA ASP A 69 -6.87 -5.32 7.94
C ASP A 69 -7.28 -5.14 6.48
N HIS A 70 -7.69 -3.92 6.11
CA HIS A 70 -8.04 -3.61 4.73
C HIS A 70 -6.82 -3.67 3.82
N LEU A 71 -5.66 -3.12 4.21
CA LEU A 71 -4.44 -3.23 3.44
C LEU A 71 -4.03 -4.69 3.24
N ALA A 72 -4.12 -5.53 4.27
CA ALA A 72 -3.86 -6.97 4.18
C ALA A 72 -4.78 -7.65 3.16
N SER A 73 -6.08 -7.34 3.20
CA SER A 73 -7.05 -7.83 2.21
C SER A 73 -6.72 -7.36 0.79
N VAL A 74 -6.31 -6.10 0.60
CA VAL A 74 -5.91 -5.59 -0.72
C VAL A 74 -4.64 -6.30 -1.21
N VAL A 75 -3.68 -6.60 -0.34
CA VAL A 75 -2.47 -7.36 -0.74
C VAL A 75 -2.86 -8.79 -1.18
N LEU A 76 -3.74 -9.47 -0.45
CA LEU A 76 -4.13 -10.85 -0.74
C LEU A 76 -5.02 -10.96 -1.98
N ASP A 77 -6.03 -10.10 -2.06
CA ASP A 77 -7.21 -10.26 -2.93
C ASP A 77 -7.51 -9.01 -3.77
N GLY A 78 -6.56 -8.07 -3.85
CA GLY A 78 -6.71 -6.86 -4.65
C GLY A 78 -7.07 -7.15 -6.11
N LEU A 79 -7.92 -6.30 -6.69
CA LEU A 79 -8.45 -6.49 -8.06
C LEU A 79 -7.39 -6.47 -9.17
N SER A 80 -6.21 -5.88 -8.90
CA SER A 80 -5.12 -5.78 -9.86
C SER A 80 -3.76 -5.81 -9.16
N SER A 81 -2.72 -6.12 -9.92
CA SER A 81 -1.33 -6.02 -9.48
C SER A 81 -0.98 -4.63 -8.95
N ASP A 82 -1.54 -3.59 -9.54
CA ASP A 82 -1.30 -2.20 -9.13
C ASP A 82 -1.92 -1.89 -7.77
N HIS A 83 -3.12 -2.42 -7.49
CA HIS A 83 -3.75 -2.29 -6.18
C HIS A 83 -2.92 -2.99 -5.10
N GLN A 84 -2.47 -4.21 -5.39
CA GLN A 84 -1.62 -5.00 -4.51
C GLN A 84 -0.29 -4.29 -4.26
N ALA A 85 0.39 -3.80 -5.31
CA ALA A 85 1.65 -3.09 -5.21
C ALA A 85 1.52 -1.80 -4.37
N ALA A 86 0.44 -1.03 -4.56
CA ALA A 86 0.19 0.17 -3.77
C ALA A 86 0.00 -0.16 -2.27
N ALA A 87 -0.76 -1.22 -1.96
CA ALA A 87 -0.98 -1.66 -0.58
C ALA A 87 0.30 -2.20 0.06
N THR A 88 1.07 -3.02 -0.65
CA THR A 88 2.39 -3.50 -0.19
C THR A 88 3.36 -2.33 0.05
N CYS A 89 3.35 -1.31 -0.82
CA CYS A 89 4.16 -0.11 -0.63
C CYS A 89 3.76 0.66 0.63
N ALA A 90 2.46 0.78 0.91
CA ALA A 90 1.97 1.41 2.14
C ALA A 90 2.43 0.66 3.39
N ILE A 91 2.29 -0.67 3.41
CA ILE A 91 2.76 -1.53 4.49
C ILE A 91 4.28 -1.40 4.68
N SER A 92 5.04 -1.45 3.59
CA SER A 92 6.51 -1.33 3.61
C SER A 92 6.95 0.02 4.17
N ASN A 93 6.32 1.12 3.75
CA ASN A 93 6.63 2.45 4.27
C ASN A 93 6.32 2.57 5.76
N CYS A 94 5.22 1.96 6.24
CA CYS A 94 4.91 1.92 7.66
C CYS A 94 5.96 1.11 8.45
N ALA A 95 6.33 -0.07 7.97
CA ALA A 95 7.35 -0.91 8.59
C ALA A 95 8.73 -0.24 8.62
N ALA A 96 9.07 0.53 7.58
CA ALA A 96 10.35 1.23 7.48
C ALA A 96 10.50 2.38 8.50
N ASN A 97 9.40 2.88 9.09
CA ASN A 97 9.46 3.99 10.04
C ASN A 97 9.89 3.57 11.46
N SER A 98 9.59 2.34 11.88
CA SER A 98 10.15 1.79 13.14
C SER A 98 10.01 0.27 13.22
N ALA A 99 10.89 -0.36 14.02
CA ALA A 99 10.80 -1.78 14.33
C ALA A 99 9.50 -2.15 15.06
N GLU A 100 8.97 -1.26 15.91
CA GLU A 100 7.70 -1.49 16.61
C GLU A 100 6.53 -1.60 15.63
N LEU A 101 6.49 -0.73 14.62
CA LEU A 101 5.47 -0.79 13.57
C LEU A 101 5.64 -2.02 12.69
N ALA A 102 6.88 -2.40 12.37
CA ALA A 102 7.15 -3.63 11.65
C ALA A 102 6.63 -4.86 12.40
N LEU A 103 6.88 -4.96 13.72
CA LEU A 103 6.36 -6.04 14.55
C LEU A 103 4.82 -6.04 14.59
N LYS A 104 4.20 -4.86 14.76
CA LYS A 104 2.73 -4.73 14.75
C LYS A 104 2.10 -5.25 13.45
N LEU A 105 2.76 -5.04 12.31
CA LEU A 105 2.29 -5.54 11.02
C LEU A 105 2.34 -7.08 10.92
N LEU A 106 3.25 -7.74 11.66
CA LEU A 106 3.30 -9.21 11.72
C LEU A 106 2.10 -9.80 12.46
N ASP A 107 1.50 -9.05 13.38
CA ASP A 107 0.31 -9.46 14.13
C ASP A 107 -0.98 -9.36 13.29
N VAL A 108 -0.93 -8.73 12.12
CA VAL A 108 -2.10 -8.56 11.25
C VAL A 108 -2.28 -9.83 10.40
N PRO A 109 -3.40 -10.55 10.55
CA PRO A 109 -3.66 -11.76 9.78
C PRO A 109 -3.57 -11.52 8.27
N GLY A 110 -2.88 -12.41 7.57
CA GLY A 110 -2.81 -12.39 6.11
C GLY A 110 -1.78 -11.43 5.50
N ILE A 111 -1.19 -10.49 6.25
CA ILE A 111 -0.15 -9.59 5.69
C ILE A 111 1.04 -10.38 5.16
N LEU A 112 1.60 -11.29 5.96
CA LEU A 112 2.75 -12.10 5.56
C LEU A 112 2.44 -13.03 4.38
N GLU A 113 1.27 -13.68 4.42
CA GLU A 113 0.82 -14.54 3.34
C GLU A 113 0.69 -13.76 2.03
N GLY A 114 0.07 -12.57 2.08
CA GLY A 114 -0.07 -11.70 0.92
C GLY A 114 1.27 -11.25 0.35
N ILE A 115 2.20 -10.83 1.21
CA ILE A 115 3.55 -10.43 0.77
C ILE A 115 4.29 -11.62 0.14
N LEU A 116 4.27 -12.80 0.76
CA LEU A 116 4.94 -13.99 0.22
C LEU A 116 4.33 -14.45 -1.11
N LYS A 117 3.01 -14.39 -1.26
CA LYS A 117 2.29 -14.67 -2.50
C LYS A 117 2.77 -13.74 -3.62
N LEU A 118 2.84 -12.43 -3.37
CA LEU A 118 3.33 -11.46 -4.35
C LEU A 118 4.80 -11.68 -4.72
N CYS A 119 5.67 -11.95 -3.74
CA CYS A 119 7.08 -12.27 -4.01
C CYS A 119 7.25 -13.51 -4.89
N SER A 120 6.36 -14.50 -4.75
CA SER A 120 6.37 -15.72 -5.55
C SER A 120 5.89 -15.47 -6.98
N GLN A 121 4.88 -14.62 -7.16
CA GLN A 121 4.37 -14.22 -8.46
C GLN A 121 5.40 -13.42 -9.28
N GLN A 122 6.17 -12.53 -8.64
CA GLN A 122 7.20 -11.75 -9.33
C GLN A 122 8.34 -12.62 -9.88
N ARG A 123 8.71 -13.70 -9.17
CA ARG A 123 9.74 -14.64 -9.67
C ARG A 123 9.28 -15.45 -10.88
N GLY A 124 8.01 -15.83 -10.92
CA GLY A 124 7.45 -16.60 -12.05
C GLY A 124 7.27 -15.78 -13.34
N GLY A 125 7.12 -14.45 -13.24
CA GLY A 125 6.97 -13.57 -14.39
C GLY A 125 8.26 -13.38 -15.19
N GLU A 126 9.43 -13.38 -14.53
CA GLU A 126 10.73 -13.18 -15.19
C GLU A 126 11.20 -14.41 -15.99
N GLU A 127 10.69 -15.62 -15.69
CA GLU A 127 10.99 -16.83 -16.47
C GLU A 127 10.14 -16.93 -17.74
N GLY A 128 8.90 -16.41 -17.75
CA GLY A 128 8.02 -16.44 -18.92
C GLY A 128 8.41 -15.49 -20.06
N GLU A 129 9.16 -14.41 -19.78
CA GLU A 129 9.58 -13.45 -20.80
C GLU A 129 10.90 -13.84 -21.49
N ARG A 130 11.65 -14.80 -20.94
CA ARG A 130 12.85 -15.35 -21.61
C ARG A 130 12.53 -16.44 -22.63
N ASP A 131 11.45 -17.19 -22.47
CA ASP A 131 11.05 -18.21 -23.44
C ASP A 131 10.38 -17.63 -24.70
N ALA A 132 9.73 -16.47 -24.62
CA ALA A 132 9.17 -15.79 -25.79
C ALA A 132 10.23 -15.21 -26.75
N ARG A 133 11.47 -14.96 -26.28
CA ARG A 133 12.59 -14.50 -27.13
C ARG A 133 13.37 -15.63 -27.79
N THR A 134 13.18 -16.88 -27.38
CA THR A 134 13.88 -18.05 -27.95
C THR A 134 13.10 -18.69 -29.11
N CYS A 135 11.84 -18.28 -29.35
CA CYS A 135 11.03 -18.78 -30.47
C CYS A 135 10.98 -17.88 -31.72
N VAL A 136 11.79 -16.82 -31.81
CA VAL A 136 11.90 -15.95 -33.02
C VAL A 136 13.29 -16.07 -33.67
N SER A 137 14.00 -17.18 -33.47
CA SER A 137 15.29 -17.44 -34.12
C SER A 137 15.47 -18.90 -34.53
N ALA A 138 14.37 -19.57 -34.92
CA ALA A 138 14.39 -20.86 -35.60
C ALA A 138 13.82 -20.73 -37.01
#